data_AF-A0A6N6MQY2-F1
#
_entry.id   AF-A0A6N6MQY2-F1
#
_cell.length_a   1.000
_cell.length_b   1.000
_cell.length_c   1.000
_cell.angle_alpha   90.00
_cell.angle_beta   90.00
_cell.angle_gamma   90.00
#
_symmetry.space_group_name_H-M   'P 1'
#
loop_
_entity.id
_entity.type
_entity.pdbx_description
1 polymer ?
#
loop_
_entity_poly.entity_id
_entity_poly.type
_entity_poly.pdbx_seq_one_letter_code
_entity_poly.pdbx_strand_id
1 'polypeptide(L)' 'MTTDSLPQGEVTFLGRGLAVMNGRRLSLKVCPHCSQRNEQRTVDKGYCNWCAYVPTLSDARPVSAE' A
#
# COMPACT_ATOMS: atom_id res chain seq x y z
N MET A 1 16.38 -4.60 20.23
CA MET A 1 15.31 -4.75 19.24
C MET A 1 14.71 -3.37 19.04
N THR A 2 15.24 -2.61 18.07
CA THR A 2 14.79 -1.26 17.75
C THR A 2 13.38 -1.33 17.19
N THR A 3 12.48 -0.54 17.75
CA THR A 3 11.10 -0.38 17.29
C THR A 3 11.15 0.18 15.87
N ASP A 4 11.07 -0.72 14.91
CA ASP A 4 11.06 -0.47 13.48
C ASP A 4 9.91 0.50 13.19
N SER A 5 10.25 1.74 12.86
CA SER A 5 9.29 2.79 12.51
C SER A 5 8.66 2.42 11.17
N LEU A 6 7.63 1.57 11.20
CA LEU A 6 6.84 1.24 10.01
C LEU A 6 6.43 2.55 9.33
N PRO A 7 6.53 2.63 7.99
CA PRO A 7 6.20 3.84 7.26
C PRO A 7 4.78 4.29 7.61
N GLN A 8 4.60 5.59 7.82
CA GLN A 8 3.29 6.20 8.05
C GLN A 8 2.96 7.12 6.89
N GLY A 9 1.68 7.14 6.49
CA GLY A 9 1.21 7.98 5.40
C GLY A 9 1.13 7.26 4.06
N GLU A 10 1.17 8.02 2.96
CA GLU A 10 1.00 7.48 1.62
C GLU A 10 2.27 6.78 1.14
N VAL A 11 2.11 5.58 0.58
CA VAL A 11 3.19 4.77 0.03
C VAL A 11 2.84 4.29 -1.38
N THR A 12 3.88 4.09 -2.19
CA THR A 12 3.85 3.38 -3.47
C THR A 12 4.62 2.06 -3.34
N PHE A 13 4.44 1.16 -4.29
CA PHE A 13 5.22 -0.07 -4.39
C PHE A 13 6.10 0.00 -5.63
N LEU A 14 7.41 0.18 -5.42
CA LEU A 14 8.38 0.42 -6.50
C LEU A 14 7.97 1.57 -7.45
N GLY A 15 7.36 2.63 -6.90
CA GLY A 15 6.89 3.79 -7.69
C GLY A 15 5.55 3.57 -8.42
N ARG A 16 4.83 2.47 -8.14
CA ARG A 16 3.51 2.18 -8.71
C ARG A 16 2.45 2.02 -7.65
N GLY A 17 1.19 2.21 -8.05
CA GLY A 17 0.04 2.08 -7.18
C GLY A 17 0.03 3.12 -6.05
N LEU A 18 -0.91 2.97 -5.14
CA LEU A 18 -1.07 3.85 -3.99
C LEU A 18 -1.67 3.08 -2.83
N ALA A 19 -1.07 3.22 -1.66
CA ALA A 19 -1.63 2.75 -0.41
C ALA A 19 -1.39 3.77 0.71
N VAL A 20 -2.09 3.60 1.81
CA VAL A 20 -1.84 4.31 3.06
C VAL A 20 -1.36 3.31 4.09
N MET A 21 -0.24 3.60 4.73
CA MET A 21 0.25 2.87 5.88
C MET A 21 -0.12 3.61 7.16
N ASN A 22 -0.70 2.87 8.11
CA ASN A 22 -0.97 3.33 9.46
C ASN A 22 -0.48 2.26 10.45
N GLY A 23 0.77 2.40 10.90
CA GLY A 23 1.45 1.40 11.69
C GLY A 23 1.56 0.08 10.93
N ARG A 24 0.92 -0.98 11.43
CA ARG A 24 0.89 -2.32 10.80
C ARG A 24 -0.23 -2.50 9.77
N ARG A 25 -1.11 -1.52 9.61
CA ARG A 25 -2.25 -1.61 8.70
C ARG A 25 -1.91 -0.97 7.35
N LEU A 26 -2.18 -1.72 6.29
CA LEU A 26 -2.03 -1.28 4.90
C LEU A 26 -3.43 -1.15 4.27
N SER A 27 -3.77 0.06 3.83
CA SER A 27 -4.97 0.31 3.03
C SER A 27 -4.57 0.50 1.57
N LEU A 28 -4.71 -0.54 0.75
CA LEU A 28 -4.35 -0.51 -0.68
C LEU A 28 -5.44 0.20 -1.48
N LYS A 29 -5.17 1.43 -1.93
CA LYS A 29 -6.10 2.25 -2.73
C LYS A 29 -6.03 1.89 -4.21
N VAL A 30 -4.83 1.79 -4.78
CA VAL A 30 -4.60 1.49 -6.21
C VAL A 30 -3.58 0.37 -6.32
N CYS A 31 -3.93 -0.69 -7.06
CA CYS A 31 -3.07 -1.84 -7.26
C CYS A 31 -1.86 -1.49 -8.16
N PRO A 32 -0.61 -1.75 -7.73
CA PRO A 32 0.56 -1.51 -8.56
C PRO A 32 0.67 -2.49 -9.74
N HIS A 33 -0.06 -3.61 -9.70
CA HIS A 33 0.02 -4.67 -10.71
C HIS A 33 -0.98 -4.49 -11.85
N CYS A 34 -2.27 -4.27 -11.54
CA CYS A 34 -3.32 -4.12 -12.55
C CYS A 34 -3.88 -2.69 -12.68
N SER A 35 -3.32 -1.73 -11.93
CA SER A 35 -3.73 -0.31 -11.92
C SER A 35 -5.17 -0.03 -11.48
N GLN A 36 -5.92 -1.06 -11.07
CA GLN A 36 -7.29 -0.88 -10.59
C GLN A 36 -7.34 -0.26 -9.20
N ARG A 37 -8.32 0.62 -9.00
CA ARG A 37 -8.66 1.17 -7.70
C ARG A 37 -9.48 0.15 -6.91
N ASN A 38 -9.08 -0.11 -5.68
CA ASN A 38 -9.90 -0.86 -4.73
C ASN A 38 -11.06 0.02 -4.25
N GLU A 39 -12.22 -0.60 -4.08
CA GLU A 39 -13.37 0.05 -3.48
C GLU A 39 -13.09 0.37 -2.00
N GLN A 40 -13.74 1.40 -1.46
CA GLN A 40 -13.51 1.85 -0.07
C GLN A 40 -13.75 0.75 0.97
N ARG A 41 -14.65 -0.21 0.70
CA ARG A 41 -14.90 -1.37 1.57
C ARG A 41 -13.80 -2.46 1.51
N THR A 42 -12.93 -2.43 0.50
CA THR A 42 -11.88 -3.43 0.29
C THR A 42 -10.46 -2.90 0.43
N VAL A 43 -10.24 -1.57 0.41
CA VAL A 43 -8.89 -0.99 0.56
C VAL A 43 -8.17 -1.49 1.81
N ASP A 44 -8.89 -1.60 2.92
CA ASP A 44 -8.35 -1.99 4.23
C ASP A 44 -7.96 -3.45 4.37
N LYS A 45 -8.29 -4.29 3.38
CA LYS A 45 -7.86 -5.69 3.34
C LYS A 45 -6.38 -5.84 3.02
N GLY A 46 -5.73 -4.78 2.52
CA GLY A 46 -4.32 -4.78 2.18
C GLY A 46 -3.96 -5.56 0.91
N TYR A 47 -4.93 -6.04 0.13
CA TYR A 47 -4.72 -6.72 -1.16
C TYR A 47 -5.68 -6.21 -2.23
N CYS A 48 -5.37 -6.46 -3.50
CA CYS A 48 -6.21 -6.03 -4.62
C CYS A 48 -7.42 -6.95 -4.80
N ASN A 49 -8.63 -6.41 -4.74
CA ASN A 49 -9.85 -7.21 -4.92
C ASN A 49 -10.09 -7.66 -6.38
N TRP A 50 -9.33 -7.12 -7.34
CA TRP A 50 -9.49 -7.41 -8.77
C TRP A 50 -8.59 -8.55 -9.26
N CYS A 51 -7.30 -8.50 -8.90
CA CYS A 51 -6.32 -9.50 -9.35
C CYS A 51 -5.70 -10.31 -8.20
N ALA A 52 -6.22 -10.16 -6.98
CA ALA A 52 -5.70 -10.81 -5.77
C ALA A 52 -4.23 -10.50 -5.43
N TYR A 53 -3.63 -9.45 -6.03
CA TYR A 53 -2.28 -9.02 -5.71
C TYR A 53 -2.13 -8.65 -4.23
N VAL A 54 -1.16 -9.26 -3.56
CA VAL A 54 -0.78 -8.97 -2.17
C VAL A 54 0.55 -8.19 -2.18
N PRO A 55 0.56 -6.93 -1.72
CA PRO A 55 1.77 -6.13 -1.67
C PRO A 55 2.76 -6.63 -0.61
N THR A 56 4.05 -6.58 -0.95
CA THR A 56 5.14 -6.83 0.01
C THR A 56 5.60 -5.50 0.59
N LEU A 57 5.66 -5.38 1.93
CA LEU A 57 6.07 -4.13 2.57
C LEU A 57 7.52 -3.72 2.27
N SER A 58 8.38 -4.68 1.89
CA SER A 58 9.75 -4.40 1.43
C SER A 58 9.81 -3.57 0.15
N ASP A 59 8.75 -3.61 -0.67
CA ASP A 59 8.63 -2.81 -1.89
C ASP A 59 8.02 -1.43 -1.64
N ALA A 60 7.47 -1.21 -0.43
CA ALA A 60 6.79 0.02 -0.08
C ALA A 60 7.79 1.18 0.09
N ARG A 61 7.49 2.30 -0.55
CA ARG A 61 8.26 3.54 -0.47
C ARG A 61 7.31 4.70 -0.21
N PRO A 62 7.66 5.68 0.63
CA PRO A 62 6.86 6.90 0.77
C PRO A 62 6.58 7.53 -0.59
N VAL A 63 5.38 8.06 -0.79
CA VAL A 63 5.13 8.98 -1.91
C VAL A 63 5.98 10.22 -1.62
N SER A 64 6.98 10.48 -2.46
CA SER A 64 7.73 11.73 -2.39
C SER A 64 6.75 12.89 -2.57
N ALA A 65 6.68 13.81 -1.61
CA ALA A 65 6.14 15.14 -1.88
C ALA A 65 7.18 15.84 -2.76
N GLU A 66 6.90 15.98 -4.06
CA GLU A 66 7.58 16.98 -4.88
C GLU A 66 7.28 18.39 -4.36
#